data_AF-A0A6G3WQ57-F1
#
_entry.id   AF-A0A6G3WQ57-F1
#
_cell.length_a   1.000
_cell.length_b   1.000
_cell.length_c   1.000
_cell.angle_alpha   90.00
_cell.angle_beta   90.00
_cell.angle_gamma   90.00
#
_symmetry.space_group_name_H-M   'P 1'
#
loop_
_entity.id
_entity.type
_entity.pdbx_description
1 polymer ?
#
loop_
_entity_poly.entity_id
_entity_poly.type
_entity_poly.pdbx_seq_one_letter_code
_entity_poly.pdbx_strand_id
1 'polypeptide(L)' 'GMRERVAALGGTLVAAPRPDGGFAVHAELPFALPRPGAVSAR' A
#
# COMPACT_ATOMS: atom_id res chain seq x y z
N GLY A 1 -7.05 -9.84 7.84
CA GLY A 1 -7.36 -9.58 6.42
C GLY A 1 -6.46 -8.50 5.83
N MET A 2 -6.84 -7.91 4.68
CA MET A 2 -6.02 -6.88 4.01
C MET A 2 -5.90 -5.58 4.81
N ARG A 3 -6.96 -5.17 5.54
CA ARG A 3 -6.91 -3.96 6.39
C ARG A 3 -5.85 -4.09 7.48
N GLU A 4 -5.81 -5.25 8.12
CA GLU A 4 -4.88 -5.56 9.20
C GLU A 4 -3.45 -5.66 8.69
N ARG A 5 -3.24 -6.19 7.47
CA ARG A 5 -1.92 -6.18 6.82
C ARG A 5 -1.44 -4.77 6.50
N VAL A 6 -2.31 -3.93 5.95
CA VAL A 6 -1.97 -2.53 5.64
C VAL A 6 -1.68 -1.74 6.92
N ALA A 7 -2.51 -1.90 7.95
CA ALA A 7 -2.28 -1.28 9.25
C ALA A 7 -0.96 -1.75 9.91
N ALA A 8 -0.62 -3.04 9.79
CA ALA A 8 0.64 -3.58 10.30
C ALA A 8 1.88 -2.97 9.63
N LEU A 9 1.74 -2.48 8.39
CA LEU A 9 2.79 -1.77 7.66
C LEU A 9 2.75 -0.25 7.91
N GLY A 10 1.90 0.24 8.81
CA GLY A 10 1.73 1.67 9.08
C GLY A 10 0.96 2.43 8.01
N GLY A 11 0.16 1.73 7.20
CA GLY A 11 -0.67 2.32 6.16
C GLY A 11 -2.16 2.38 6.48
N THR A 12 -2.94 2.89 5.52
CA THR A 12 -4.40 3.01 5.57
C THR A 12 -5.04 2.27 4.39
N LEU A 13 -6.23 1.67 4.61
CA LEU A 13 -6.98 1.00 3.55
C LEU A 13 -8.45 1.44 3.53
N VAL A 14 -8.89 1.92 2.37
CA VAL A 14 -10.28 2.26 2.08
C VAL A 14 -10.83 1.28 1.06
N ALA A 15 -12.02 0.74 1.33
CA ALA A 15 -12.72 -0.13 0.41
C ALA A 15 -14.17 0.35 0.31
N ALA A 16 -14.58 0.79 -0.88
CA ALA A 16 -15.86 1.45 -1.09
C ALA A 16 -16.39 1.23 -2.53
N PRO A 17 -17.71 1.30 -2.75
CA PRO A 17 -18.28 1.45 -4.07
C PRO A 17 -17.76 2.71 -4.77
N ARG A 18 -17.65 2.68 -6.10
CA ARG A 18 -17.29 3.88 -6.89
C ARG A 18 -18.54 4.64 -7.35
N PRO A 19 -18.46 5.97 -7.53
CA PRO A 19 -19.59 6.77 -8.02
C PRO A 19 -20.16 6.28 -9.36
N ASP A 20 -19.30 5.90 -10.29
CA ASP A 20 -19.69 5.38 -11.62
C ASP A 20 -19.97 3.88 -11.63
N GLY A 21 -20.06 3.26 -10.44
CA GLY A 21 -20.30 1.84 -10.26
C GLY A 21 -19.04 0.98 -10.10
N GLY A 22 -19.26 -0.23 -9.58
CA GLY A 22 -18.21 -1.16 -9.18
C GLY A 22 -17.63 -0.84 -7.80
N PHE A 23 -16.51 -1.47 -7.48
CA PHE A 23 -15.89 -1.42 -6.15
C PHE A 23 -14.40 -1.09 -6.27
N ALA A 24 -13.91 -0.18 -5.44
CA ALA A 24 -12.51 0.17 -5.35
C ALA A 24 -11.94 -0.19 -3.99
N VAL A 25 -10.68 -0.62 -4.01
CA VAL A 25 -9.85 -0.76 -2.82
C VAL A 25 -8.61 0.09 -3.04
N HIS A 26 -8.38 1.03 -2.12
CA HIS A 26 -7.22 1.90 -2.11
C HIS A 26 -6.42 1.61 -0.84
N ALA A 27 -5.13 1.36 -0.98
CA ALA A 27 -4.21 1.23 0.14
C ALA A 27 -3.08 2.26 0.00
N GLU A 28 -2.87 3.05 1.04
CA GLU A 28 -1.72 3.95 1.15
C GLU A 28 -0.71 3.30 2.10
N LEU A 29 0.54 3.18 1.64
CA LEU A 29 1.61 2.54 2.40
C LEU A 29 2.83 3.49 2.46
N PRO A 30 3.55 3.52 3.59
CA PRO A 30 4.85 4.16 3.66
C PRO A 30 5.80 3.54 2.63
N PHE A 31 6.41 4.38 1.80
CA PHE A 31 7.44 3.97 0.84
C PHE A 31 8.77 4.61 1.22
N ALA A 32 9.77 3.78 1.53
CA ALA A 32 11.13 4.23 1.75
C ALA A 32 11.91 4.15 0.45
N LEU A 33 12.50 5.27 0.03
CA LEU A 33 13.43 5.26 -1.09
C LEU A 33 14.60 4.32 -0.78
N PRO A 34 14.99 3.43 -1.70
CA PRO A 34 16.18 2.63 -1.51
C PRO A 34 17.38 3.57 -1.35
N ARG A 35 18.26 3.25 -0.40
CA ARG A 35 19.49 4.02 -0.20
C ARG A 35 20.31 3.99 -1.48
N PRO A 36 20.75 5.16 -2.01
CA PRO A 36 21.62 5.19 -3.18
C PRO A 36 22.85 4.30 -2.99
N GLY A 37 23.11 3.39 -3.94
CA GLY A 37 24.25 2.48 -3.91
C GLY A 37 23.98 1.08 -3.35
N ALA A 38 22.76 0.76 -2.90
CA ALA A 38 22.38 -0.59 -2.48
C ALA A 38 22.11 -1.52 -3.70
N VAL A 39 23.06 -1.65 -4.61
CA VAL A 39 23.08 -2.78 -5.54
C VAL A 39 23.91 -3.87 -4.87
N SER A 40 23.24 -4.93 -4.42
CA SER A 40 23.94 -6.13 -3.96
C SER A 40 24.70 -6.70 -5.16
N ALA A 41 26.03 -6.70 -5.08
CA ALA A 41 26.86 -7.54 -5.95
C ALA A 41 26.34 -8.98 -5.82
N ARG A 42 25.95 -9.56 -6.95
CA ARG A 42 25.57 -10.96 -7.06
C ARG A 42 26.81 -11.83 -7.15
#